data_AF-A0A5K1B7R2-F1
#
_entry.id   AF-A0A5K1B7R2-F1
#
_cell.length_a   1.000
_cell.length_b   1.000
_cell.length_c   1.000
_cell.angle_alpha   90.00
_cell.angle_beta   90.00
_cell.angle_gamma   90.00
#
_symmetry.space_group_name_H-M   'P 1'
#
loop_
_entity.id
_entity.type
_entity.pdbx_description
1 polymer ?
#
loop_
_entity_poly.entity_id
_entity_poly.type
_entity_poly.pdbx_seq_one_letter_code
_entity_poly.pdbx_strand_id
1 'polypeptide(L)'
;IEPRYQELQKEDVKRAEKDGVEVRVIAGESMGIKSPVYTRTPTMYLDFTLKPGAQVHQPIPESWNAFVYIIEGEAIIGTANSSPAATHHALVLSHGDGLSVWNKSTKPLRFVLIGGQPLNEPVVQYGPFVMNTQAEIDQTIEDYHYCKNGFEKAQHWKSETLP
;
A
#
# COMPACT_ATOMS: atom_id res chain seq x y z
N ILE A 1 -2.55 13.94 -17.10
CA ILE A 1 -3.92 13.60 -16.61
C ILE A 1 -4.28 14.59 -15.52
N GLU A 2 -5.56 14.96 -15.39
CA GLU A 2 -5.99 15.85 -14.29
C GLU A 2 -5.93 15.13 -12.92
N PRO A 3 -5.63 15.85 -11.83
CA PRO A 3 -5.63 15.31 -10.48
C PRO A 3 -7.05 14.82 -10.09
N ARG A 4 -7.12 13.75 -9.31
CA ARG A 4 -8.39 13.16 -8.86
C ARG A 4 -8.28 12.65 -7.41
N TYR A 5 -9.31 12.91 -6.62
CA TYR A 5 -9.46 12.40 -5.26
C TYR A 5 -10.46 11.25 -5.20
N GLN A 6 -10.21 10.30 -4.30
CA GLN A 6 -11.11 9.22 -3.91
C GLN A 6 -11.03 9.10 -2.38
N GLU A 7 -11.90 9.80 -1.68
CA GLU A 7 -11.95 9.79 -0.22
C GLU A 7 -12.92 8.70 0.26
N LEU A 8 -12.48 7.91 1.24
CA LEU A 8 -13.32 6.94 1.92
C LEU A 8 -13.29 7.23 3.42
N GLN A 9 -14.47 7.33 4.03
CA GLN A 9 -14.57 7.35 5.48
C GLN A 9 -14.37 5.95 6.05
N LYS A 10 -14.15 5.86 7.36
CA LYS A 10 -13.87 4.59 8.05
C LYS A 10 -14.97 3.54 7.82
N GLU A 11 -16.21 4.00 7.68
CA GLU A 11 -17.41 3.19 7.47
C GLU A 11 -17.51 2.66 6.03
N ASP A 12 -16.91 3.37 5.08
CA ASP A 12 -16.91 2.99 3.66
C ASP A 12 -15.81 1.98 3.32
N VAL A 13 -14.76 1.92 4.13
CA VAL A 13 -13.71 0.91 4.00
C VAL A 13 -14.28 -0.48 4.31
N LYS A 14 -14.40 -1.29 3.27
CA LYS A 14 -14.95 -2.65 3.36
C LYS A 14 -14.08 -3.53 4.27
N ARG A 15 -14.75 -4.39 5.04
CA ARG A 15 -14.11 -5.32 5.99
C ARG A 15 -14.67 -6.72 5.85
N ALA A 16 -13.82 -7.69 6.14
CA ALA A 16 -14.21 -9.09 6.30
C ALA A 16 -13.54 -9.65 7.55
N GLU A 17 -14.23 -10.57 8.23
CA GLU A 17 -13.68 -11.34 9.34
C GLU A 17 -14.01 -12.82 9.15
N LYS A 18 -13.02 -13.69 9.38
CA LYS A 18 -13.18 -15.14 9.39
C LYS A 18 -12.05 -15.78 10.17
N ASP A 19 -12.34 -16.82 10.95
CA ASP A 19 -11.33 -17.67 11.61
C ASP A 19 -10.28 -16.89 12.44
N GLY A 20 -10.70 -15.78 13.07
CA GLY A 20 -9.83 -14.92 13.87
C GLY A 20 -8.94 -13.96 13.08
N VAL A 21 -9.17 -13.83 11.77
CA VAL A 21 -8.55 -12.87 10.86
C VAL A 21 -9.58 -11.79 10.53
N GLU A 22 -9.26 -10.52 10.81
CA GLU A 22 -9.96 -9.36 10.27
C GLU A 22 -9.09 -8.72 9.18
N VAL A 23 -9.71 -8.29 8.07
CA VAL A 23 -9.06 -7.50 7.03
C VAL A 23 -9.89 -6.27 6.71
N ARG A 24 -9.24 -5.11 6.63
CA ARG A 24 -9.76 -3.90 5.99
C ARG A 24 -9.20 -3.80 4.58
N VAL A 25 -10.07 -3.79 3.60
CA VAL A 25 -9.71 -3.78 2.17
C VAL A 25 -9.67 -2.34 1.69
N ILE A 26 -8.51 -1.68 1.82
CA ILE A 26 -8.32 -0.29 1.38
C ILE A 26 -8.31 -0.23 -0.15
N ALA A 27 -7.55 -1.12 -0.80
CA ALA A 27 -7.55 -1.32 -2.25
C ALA A 27 -7.36 -2.80 -2.59
N GLY A 28 -7.89 -3.22 -3.75
CA GLY A 28 -7.84 -4.63 -4.18
C GLY A 28 -8.97 -5.48 -3.60
N GLU A 29 -8.68 -6.73 -3.29
CA GLU A 29 -9.66 -7.72 -2.84
C GLU A 29 -9.04 -8.66 -1.79
N SER A 30 -9.83 -9.00 -0.77
CA SER A 30 -9.47 -10.04 0.20
C SER A 30 -10.74 -10.71 0.72
N MET A 31 -10.68 -12.02 0.94
CA MET A 31 -11.79 -12.81 1.52
C MET A 31 -13.13 -12.64 0.75
N GLY A 32 -13.05 -12.48 -0.57
CA GLY A 32 -14.21 -12.27 -1.46
C GLY A 32 -14.80 -10.86 -1.41
N ILE A 33 -14.18 -9.93 -0.69
CA ILE A 33 -14.62 -8.53 -0.57
C ILE A 33 -13.67 -7.62 -1.34
N LYS A 34 -14.22 -6.87 -2.29
CA LYS A 34 -13.48 -5.94 -3.15
C LYS A 34 -13.67 -4.49 -2.70
N SER A 35 -12.58 -3.73 -2.69
CA SER A 35 -12.61 -2.29 -2.43
C SER A 35 -13.26 -1.53 -3.61
N PRO A 36 -14.04 -0.47 -3.36
CA PRO A 36 -14.53 0.41 -4.41
C PRO A 36 -13.44 1.34 -4.98
N VAL A 37 -12.27 1.42 -4.36
CA VAL A 37 -11.17 2.30 -4.81
C VAL A 37 -10.67 1.85 -6.17
N TYR A 38 -10.75 2.77 -7.14
CA TYR A 38 -10.15 2.57 -8.44
C TYR A 38 -8.64 2.82 -8.39
N THR A 39 -7.85 1.84 -8.78
CA THR A 39 -6.39 1.90 -8.86
C THR A 39 -5.95 1.95 -10.32
N ARG A 40 -5.32 3.04 -10.75
CA ARG A 40 -4.82 3.19 -12.14
C ARG A 40 -3.69 2.21 -12.43
N THR A 41 -2.72 2.19 -11.53
CA THR A 41 -1.75 1.10 -11.43
C THR A 41 -2.36 0.05 -10.52
N PRO A 42 -2.65 -1.18 -11.00
CA PRO A 42 -3.27 -2.21 -10.18
C PRO A 42 -2.49 -2.40 -8.87
N THR A 43 -3.20 -2.23 -7.76
CA THR A 43 -2.62 -2.19 -6.40
C THR A 43 -3.57 -2.89 -5.43
N MET A 44 -3.01 -3.62 -4.48
CA MET A 44 -3.67 -4.08 -3.27
C MET A 44 -3.08 -3.36 -2.06
N TYR A 45 -3.96 -2.99 -1.14
CA TYR A 45 -3.59 -2.43 0.15
C TYR A 45 -4.58 -3.00 1.16
N LEU A 46 -4.07 -3.89 2.01
CA LEU A 46 -4.87 -4.66 2.96
C LEU A 46 -4.30 -4.44 4.38
N ASP A 47 -5.14 -4.04 5.34
CA ASP A 47 -4.77 -3.90 6.76
C ASP A 47 -5.39 -5.07 7.54
N PHE A 48 -4.54 -6.01 7.95
CA PHE A 48 -4.91 -7.24 8.62
C PHE A 48 -4.72 -7.14 10.13
N THR A 49 -5.67 -7.71 10.88
CA THR A 49 -5.54 -8.00 12.32
C THR A 49 -5.79 -9.48 12.56
N LEU A 50 -4.84 -10.16 13.20
CA LEU A 50 -4.91 -11.59 13.53
C LEU A 50 -4.97 -11.78 15.04
N LYS A 51 -6.00 -12.50 15.51
CA LYS A 51 -6.07 -12.99 16.91
C LYS A 51 -4.96 -14.01 17.18
N PRO A 52 -4.56 -14.23 18.45
CA PRO A 52 -3.63 -15.30 18.81
C PRO A 52 -4.04 -16.65 18.23
N GLY A 53 -3.10 -17.36 17.59
CA GLY A 53 -3.34 -18.65 16.93
C GLY A 53 -3.96 -18.57 15.54
N ALA A 54 -4.39 -17.39 15.08
CA ALA A 54 -4.95 -17.23 13.74
C ALA A 54 -3.85 -17.30 12.66
N GLN A 55 -4.26 -17.67 11.45
CA GLN A 55 -3.41 -17.72 10.28
C GLN A 55 -4.19 -17.23 9.06
N VAL A 56 -3.49 -16.65 8.09
CA VAL A 56 -4.09 -16.22 6.83
C VAL A 56 -3.17 -16.56 5.67
N HIS A 57 -3.77 -16.95 4.56
CA HIS A 57 -3.13 -16.96 3.26
C HIS A 57 -3.86 -15.97 2.35
N GLN A 58 -3.13 -14.98 1.84
CA GLN A 58 -3.65 -13.97 0.92
C GLN A 58 -2.99 -14.17 -0.45
N PRO A 59 -3.75 -14.55 -1.48
CA PRO A 59 -3.23 -14.65 -2.84
C PRO A 59 -2.69 -13.31 -3.33
N ILE A 60 -1.56 -13.37 -4.03
CA ILE A 60 -0.92 -12.23 -4.69
C ILE A 60 -0.65 -12.65 -6.13
N PRO A 61 -1.03 -11.86 -7.15
CA PRO A 61 -0.65 -12.18 -8.53
C PRO A 61 0.86 -12.34 -8.65
N GLU A 62 1.34 -13.42 -9.25
CA GLU A 62 2.78 -13.76 -9.31
C GLU A 62 3.65 -12.65 -9.94
N SER A 63 3.05 -11.88 -10.85
CA SER A 63 3.70 -10.76 -11.55
C SER A 63 3.83 -9.48 -10.70
N TRP A 64 3.26 -9.45 -9.50
CA TRP A 64 3.25 -8.26 -8.66
C TRP A 64 4.47 -8.20 -7.73
N ASN A 65 4.95 -6.98 -7.47
CA ASN A 65 5.81 -6.72 -6.33
C ASN A 65 4.95 -6.58 -5.08
N ALA A 66 5.40 -7.10 -3.94
CA ALA A 66 4.68 -6.97 -2.69
C ALA A 66 5.61 -6.91 -1.46
N PHE A 67 5.13 -6.27 -0.40
CA PHE A 67 5.79 -6.25 0.89
C PHE A 67 4.77 -6.22 2.03
N VAL A 68 5.22 -6.68 3.20
CA VAL A 68 4.47 -6.60 4.46
C VAL A 68 5.12 -5.58 5.37
N TYR A 69 4.31 -4.77 6.06
CA TYR A 69 4.77 -3.91 7.14
C TYR A 69 4.05 -4.24 8.44
N ILE A 70 4.80 -4.66 9.46
CA ILE A 70 4.25 -5.07 10.76
C ILE A 70 4.11 -3.84 11.66
N ILE A 71 2.87 -3.54 12.03
CA ILE A 71 2.50 -2.38 12.85
C ILE A 71 2.57 -2.75 14.33
N GLU A 72 2.02 -3.90 14.70
CA GLU A 72 1.92 -4.36 16.09
C GLU A 72 2.08 -5.88 16.16
N GLY A 73 2.76 -6.38 17.19
CA GLY A 73 2.98 -7.80 17.41
C GLY A 73 4.14 -8.37 16.59
N GLU A 74 4.14 -9.68 16.41
CA GLU A 74 5.15 -10.42 15.65
C GLU A 74 4.48 -11.40 14.70
N ALA A 75 5.06 -11.59 13.52
CA ALA A 75 4.50 -12.43 12.47
C ALA A 75 5.49 -13.51 12.06
N ILE A 76 5.04 -14.75 11.95
CA ILE A 76 5.77 -15.77 11.19
C ILE A 76 5.27 -15.69 9.75
N ILE A 77 6.18 -15.48 8.80
CA ILE A 77 5.86 -15.22 7.39
C ILE A 77 6.53 -16.24 6.47
N GLY A 78 5.83 -16.62 5.40
CA GLY A 78 6.31 -17.52 4.35
C GLY A 78 6.13 -18.98 4.72
N THR A 79 6.90 -19.47 5.70
CA THR A 79 6.76 -20.84 6.22
C THR A 79 6.46 -20.84 7.71
N ALA A 80 5.67 -21.81 8.18
CA ALA A 80 5.27 -21.88 9.57
C ALA A 80 6.44 -22.09 10.56
N ASN A 81 7.63 -22.44 10.08
CA ASN A 81 8.83 -22.67 10.89
C ASN A 81 9.84 -21.53 10.80
N SER A 82 9.54 -20.45 10.07
CA SER A 82 10.37 -19.25 10.01
C SER A 82 10.46 -18.58 11.38
N SER A 83 11.57 -17.89 11.65
CA SER A 83 11.70 -17.01 12.82
C SER A 83 10.65 -15.89 12.77
N PRO A 84 10.08 -15.46 13.92
CA PRO A 84 9.17 -14.34 13.95
C PRO A 84 9.85 -13.05 13.46
N ALA A 85 9.14 -12.29 12.63
CA ALA A 85 9.49 -10.94 12.26
C ALA A 85 8.80 -9.93 13.20
N ALA A 86 9.55 -8.93 13.64
CA ALA A 86 9.11 -7.93 14.60
C ALA A 86 8.47 -6.71 13.94
N THR A 87 7.84 -5.84 14.75
CA THR A 87 7.31 -4.55 14.32
C THR A 87 8.37 -3.67 13.64
N HIS A 88 7.90 -2.65 12.90
CA HIS A 88 8.73 -1.63 12.25
C HIS A 88 9.66 -2.15 11.13
N HIS A 89 9.41 -3.36 10.63
CA HIS A 89 10.09 -3.93 9.49
C HIS A 89 9.20 -3.90 8.25
N ALA A 90 9.80 -3.54 7.11
CA ALA A 90 9.25 -3.78 5.79
C ALA A 90 9.87 -5.07 5.22
N LEU A 91 9.05 -6.10 5.03
CA LEU A 91 9.47 -7.42 4.57
C LEU A 91 9.08 -7.56 3.09
N VAL A 92 10.06 -7.44 2.21
CA VAL A 92 9.86 -7.61 0.76
C VAL A 92 9.61 -9.09 0.47
N LEU A 93 8.54 -9.37 -0.27
CA LEU A 93 8.17 -10.73 -0.62
C LEU A 93 8.86 -11.13 -1.93
N SER A 94 9.34 -12.36 -2.00
CA SER A 94 9.73 -12.99 -3.26
C SER A 94 8.49 -13.37 -4.08
N HIS A 95 8.69 -13.72 -5.35
CA HIS A 95 7.64 -14.31 -6.17
C HIS A 95 7.08 -15.59 -5.55
N GLY A 96 5.79 -15.81 -5.73
CA GLY A 96 5.03 -16.94 -5.19
C GLY A 96 3.53 -16.76 -5.43
N ASP A 97 2.72 -17.68 -4.91
CA ASP A 97 1.27 -17.69 -5.03
C ASP A 97 0.55 -16.74 -4.04
N GLY A 98 1.28 -16.22 -3.04
CA GLY A 98 0.72 -15.28 -2.09
C GLY A 98 1.56 -15.08 -0.83
N LEU A 99 0.91 -14.51 0.17
CA LEU A 99 1.45 -14.28 1.50
C LEU A 99 0.78 -15.24 2.49
N SER A 100 1.57 -16.07 3.17
CA SER A 100 1.14 -16.84 4.33
C SER A 100 1.68 -16.24 5.63
N VAL A 101 0.81 -16.02 6.60
CA VAL A 101 1.14 -15.43 7.91
C VAL A 101 0.51 -16.24 9.04
N TRP A 102 1.29 -16.47 10.09
CA TRP A 102 0.83 -17.08 11.34
C TRP A 102 1.10 -16.15 12.53
N ASN A 103 0.09 -15.96 13.38
CA ASN A 103 0.26 -15.37 14.69
C ASN A 103 0.39 -16.47 15.75
N LYS A 104 1.61 -16.92 16.03
CA LYS A 104 1.88 -17.91 17.10
C LYS A 104 2.11 -17.27 18.47
N SER A 105 2.04 -15.95 18.56
CA SER A 105 2.19 -15.22 19.83
C SER A 105 0.90 -15.28 20.66
N THR A 106 0.97 -14.82 21.91
CA THR A 106 -0.19 -14.66 22.78
C THR A 106 -0.90 -13.30 22.62
N LYS A 107 -0.36 -12.41 21.77
CA LYS A 107 -0.89 -11.06 21.54
C LYS A 107 -1.50 -10.93 20.13
N PRO A 108 -2.39 -9.96 19.89
CA PRO A 108 -2.83 -9.65 18.53
C PRO A 108 -1.65 -9.24 17.64
N LEU A 109 -1.75 -9.57 16.36
CA LEU A 109 -0.83 -9.16 15.30
C LEU A 109 -1.58 -8.21 14.36
N ARG A 110 -0.98 -7.06 14.04
CA ARG A 110 -1.49 -6.14 13.01
C ARG A 110 -0.41 -5.81 12.01
N PHE A 111 -0.72 -5.98 10.72
CA PHE A 111 0.19 -5.67 9.61
C PHE A 111 -0.57 -5.16 8.40
N VAL A 112 0.12 -4.48 7.51
CA VAL A 112 -0.38 -4.17 6.16
C VAL A 112 0.34 -5.00 5.13
N LEU A 113 -0.40 -5.50 4.14
CA LEU A 113 0.13 -6.04 2.90
C LEU A 113 -0.13 -5.02 1.79
N ILE A 114 0.94 -4.62 1.12
CA ILE A 114 0.89 -3.74 -0.04
C ILE A 114 1.53 -4.47 -1.20
N GLY A 115 0.84 -4.50 -2.33
CA GLY A 115 1.37 -5.08 -3.56
C GLY A 115 0.83 -4.37 -4.79
N GLY A 116 1.55 -4.45 -5.90
CA GLY A 116 1.13 -3.81 -7.13
C GLY A 116 1.85 -4.32 -8.35
N GLN A 117 1.22 -4.11 -9.51
CA GLN A 117 1.80 -4.45 -10.79
C GLN A 117 3.00 -3.53 -11.09
N PRO A 118 4.19 -4.07 -11.37
CA PRO A 118 5.32 -3.27 -11.82
C PRO A 118 4.97 -2.54 -13.12
N LEU A 119 5.29 -1.25 -13.20
CA LEU A 119 5.12 -0.47 -14.43
C LEU A 119 6.13 -0.88 -15.51
N ASN A 120 7.30 -1.36 -15.10
CA ASN A 120 8.43 -1.68 -15.99
C ASN A 120 8.87 -0.49 -16.86
N GLU A 121 8.77 0.71 -16.30
CA GLU A 121 9.22 1.95 -16.92
C GLU A 121 10.39 2.55 -16.13
N PRO A 122 11.27 3.35 -16.75
CA PRO A 122 12.29 4.09 -16.04
C PRO A 122 11.69 4.99 -14.96
N VAL A 123 12.40 5.13 -13.84
CA VAL A 123 12.02 6.01 -12.74
C VAL A 123 13.13 7.03 -12.53
N VAL A 124 12.82 8.31 -12.70
CA VAL A 124 13.69 9.44 -12.37
C VAL A 124 12.96 10.29 -11.34
N GLN A 125 13.60 10.51 -10.19
CA GLN A 125 13.01 11.23 -9.07
C GLN A 125 13.84 12.46 -8.70
N TYR A 126 13.17 13.60 -8.50
CA TYR A 126 13.73 14.79 -7.88
C TYR A 126 12.74 15.40 -6.89
N GLY A 127 13.01 15.24 -5.60
CA GLY A 127 12.11 15.70 -4.53
C GLY A 127 10.68 15.12 -4.68
N PRO A 128 9.65 15.96 -4.86
CA PRO A 128 8.26 15.52 -5.01
C PRO A 128 7.90 15.08 -6.44
N PHE A 129 8.79 15.27 -7.42
CA PHE A 129 8.52 14.96 -8.82
C PHE A 129 9.13 13.61 -9.20
N VAL A 130 8.33 12.75 -9.84
CA VAL A 130 8.71 11.44 -10.34
C VAL A 130 8.24 11.34 -11.78
N MET A 131 9.18 11.24 -12.72
CA MET A 131 8.94 11.14 -14.17
C MET A 131 9.76 9.97 -14.75
N ASN A 132 9.69 9.77 -16.08
CA ASN A 132 10.41 8.68 -16.75
C ASN A 132 11.79 9.10 -17.28
N THR A 133 12.04 10.40 -17.48
CA THR A 133 13.30 10.92 -18.02
C THR A 133 13.79 12.16 -17.26
N GLN A 134 15.11 12.44 -17.35
CA GLN A 134 15.68 13.66 -16.78
C GLN A 134 15.10 14.93 -17.42
N ALA A 135 14.84 14.92 -18.73
CA ALA A 135 14.26 16.07 -19.43
C ALA A 135 12.85 16.41 -18.92
N GLU A 136 12.03 15.39 -18.60
CA GLU A 136 10.71 15.61 -18.00
C GLU A 136 10.81 16.18 -16.57
N ILE A 137 11.81 15.78 -15.79
CA ILE A 137 12.08 16.39 -14.48
C ILE A 137 12.45 17.85 -14.64
N ASP A 138 13.38 18.18 -15.54
CA ASP A 138 13.80 19.56 -15.78
C ASP A 138 12.62 20.44 -16.21
N GLN A 139 11.76 19.92 -17.11
CA GLN A 139 10.53 20.59 -17.51
C GLN A 139 9.54 20.75 -16.34
N THR A 140 9.35 19.73 -15.50
CA THR A 140 8.41 19.78 -14.37
C THR A 140 8.84 20.81 -13.33
N ILE A 141 10.16 20.92 -13.09
CA ILE A 141 10.75 21.95 -12.22
C ILE A 141 10.47 23.35 -12.80
N GLU A 142 10.68 23.55 -14.11
CA GLU A 142 10.34 24.80 -14.79
C GLU A 142 8.84 25.11 -14.66
N ASP A 143 7.98 24.12 -14.90
CA ASP A 143 6.53 24.25 -14.84
C ASP A 143 6.04 24.66 -13.45
N TYR A 144 6.62 24.07 -12.41
CA TYR A 144 6.35 24.45 -11.03
C TYR A 144 6.85 25.87 -10.70
N HIS A 145 8.09 26.21 -11.07
CA HIS A 145 8.66 27.53 -10.78
C HIS A 145 7.92 28.67 -11.47
N TYR A 146 7.47 28.45 -12.70
CA TYR A 146 6.73 29.46 -13.48
C TYR A 146 5.21 29.29 -13.42
N CYS A 147 4.70 28.37 -12.58
CA CYS A 147 3.27 28.14 -12.37
C CYS A 147 2.51 27.90 -13.70
N LYS A 148 2.95 26.93 -14.50
CA LYS A 148 2.34 26.56 -15.78
C LYS A 148 2.07 25.06 -15.87
N ASN A 149 1.36 24.64 -16.92
CA ASN A 149 1.12 23.23 -17.27
C ASN A 149 0.55 22.38 -16.13
N GLY A 150 -0.41 22.93 -15.37
CA GLY A 150 -1.06 22.28 -14.23
C GLY A 150 -0.69 22.89 -12.86
N PHE A 151 0.32 23.76 -12.79
CA PHE A 151 0.70 24.48 -11.57
C PHE A 151 0.22 25.94 -11.52
N GLU A 152 -0.70 26.36 -12.39
CA GLU A 152 -1.17 27.76 -12.49
C GLU A 152 -1.72 28.28 -11.16
N LYS A 153 -2.36 27.41 -10.38
CA LYS A 153 -2.92 27.78 -9.07
C LYS A 153 -1.84 28.03 -8.01
N ALA A 154 -0.61 27.56 -8.20
CA ALA A 154 0.48 27.73 -7.24
C ALA A 154 0.94 29.19 -7.10
N GLN A 155 0.70 30.03 -8.11
CA GLN A 155 1.19 31.42 -8.16
C GLN A 155 0.75 32.26 -6.95
N HIS A 156 -0.44 32.00 -6.42
CA HIS A 156 -1.05 32.77 -5.33
C HIS A 156 -1.55 31.91 -4.17
N TRP A 157 -1.36 30.60 -4.24
CA TRP A 157 -1.90 29.69 -3.24
C TRP A 157 -1.06 29.67 -1.97
N LYS A 158 -1.73 29.75 -0.83
CA LYS A 158 -1.20 29.45 0.51
C LYS A 158 -2.27 28.70 1.28
N SER A 159 -1.92 27.60 1.93
CA SER A 159 -2.83 26.92 2.84
C SER A 159 -3.05 27.78 4.09
N GLU A 160 -4.27 27.81 4.60
CA GLU A 160 -4.50 28.20 5.98
C GLU A 160 -3.85 27.14 6.88
N THR A 161 -2.98 27.56 7.78
CA THR A 161 -2.49 26.64 8.83
C THR A 161 -3.67 26.34 9.74
N LEU A 162 -3.99 25.05 9.90
CA LEU A 162 -4.93 24.63 10.95
C LEU A 162 -4.45 25.21 12.30
N PRO A 163 -5.35 25.80 13.12
CA PRO A 163 -4.99 26.39 14.41
C PRO A 163 -4.41 25.37 15.38
#